data_AF-A0A538PKP8-F1
#
_entry.id   AF-A0A538PKP8-F1
#
_cell.length_a   1.000
_cell.length_b   1.000
_cell.length_c   1.000
_cell.angle_alpha   90.00
_cell.angle_beta   90.00
_cell.angle_gamma   90.00
#
_symmetry.space_group_name_H-M   'P 1'
#
loop_
_entity.id
_entity.type
_entity.pdbx_description
1 polymer ?
#
loop_
_entity_poly.entity_id
_entity_poly.type
_entity_poly.pdbx_seq_one_letter_code
_entity_poly.pdbx_strand_id
1 'polypeptide(L)'
;MLSVIANQVAISLENGFLYRKMETMATTDGLTGLTNHRTFQQRFADMLERAARHGHRVALLLCDVDHFKKVNDNFGHPIGDEVLRRVARVLQEVPRKIDIPARYGGEEFAVLLDNVDVAQAKAVAERIRIEISRLVIETEKGPLSVTESVGVAAFPDDGRDRATLIERADLALYHAKHTGRNRVVTWAEVQAEKAKKAS
;
A
#
# COMPACT_ATOMS: atom_id res chain seq x y z
N MET A 1 34.48 -37.55 -8.93
CA MET A 1 33.81 -36.69 -9.94
C MET A 1 32.38 -36.36 -9.55
N LEU A 2 31.53 -37.34 -9.18
CA LEU A 2 30.16 -37.11 -8.69
C LEU A 2 30.10 -36.21 -7.43
N SER A 3 31.03 -36.41 -6.48
CA SER A 3 31.13 -35.59 -5.24
C SER A 3 31.50 -34.13 -5.51
N VAL A 4 32.36 -33.88 -6.50
CA VAL A 4 32.78 -32.52 -6.89
C VAL A 4 31.61 -31.79 -7.55
N ILE A 5 30.86 -32.46 -8.44
CA ILE A 5 29.65 -31.90 -9.06
C ILE A 5 28.57 -31.65 -8.00
N ALA A 6 28.34 -32.59 -7.08
CA ALA A 6 27.39 -32.43 -5.99
C ALA A 6 27.73 -31.23 -5.08
N ASN A 7 29.02 -31.06 -4.74
CA ASN A 7 29.48 -29.93 -3.95
C ASN A 7 29.32 -28.60 -4.71
N GLN A 8 29.64 -28.58 -6.01
CA GLN A 8 29.47 -27.38 -6.83
C GLN A 8 27.99 -26.98 -6.96
N VAL A 9 27.09 -27.95 -7.15
CA VAL A 9 25.64 -27.71 -7.19
C VAL A 9 25.13 -27.19 -5.85
N ALA A 10 25.59 -27.77 -4.73
CA ALA A 10 25.24 -27.30 -3.40
C ALA A 10 25.65 -25.83 -3.17
N ILE A 11 26.88 -25.46 -3.53
CA ILE A 11 27.39 -24.08 -3.45
C ILE A 11 26.58 -23.14 -4.34
N SER A 12 26.28 -23.52 -5.59
CA SER A 12 25.48 -22.69 -6.50
C SER A 12 24.05 -22.49 -5.99
N LEU A 13 23.43 -23.51 -5.40
CA LEU A 13 22.12 -23.39 -4.77
C LEU A 13 22.19 -22.47 -3.54
N GLU A 14 23.16 -22.67 -2.66
CA GLU A 14 23.38 -21.83 -1.48
C GLU A 14 23.59 -20.36 -1.84
N ASN A 15 24.42 -20.08 -2.85
CA ASN A 15 24.61 -18.74 -3.39
C ASN A 15 23.31 -18.14 -3.94
N GLY A 16 22.52 -18.95 -4.65
CA GLY A 16 21.20 -18.53 -5.15
C GLY A 16 20.23 -18.20 -4.02
N PHE A 17 20.22 -18.99 -2.95
CA PHE A 17 19.39 -18.72 -1.76
C PHE A 17 19.84 -17.46 -1.02
N LEU A 18 21.16 -17.28 -0.81
CA LEU A 18 21.72 -16.10 -0.17
C LEU A 18 21.41 -14.84 -0.97
N TYR A 19 21.57 -14.89 -2.30
CA TYR A 19 21.25 -13.77 -3.18
C TYR A 19 19.77 -13.40 -3.10
N ARG A 20 18.85 -14.37 -3.19
CA ARG A 20 17.40 -14.11 -3.03
C ARG A 20 17.05 -13.55 -1.67
N LYS A 21 17.70 -14.02 -0.61
CA LYS A 21 17.49 -13.51 0.75
C LYS A 21 17.97 -12.06 0.87
N MET A 22 19.13 -11.73 0.30
CA MET A 22 19.63 -10.35 0.23
C MET A 22 18.70 -9.45 -0.58
N GLU A 23 18.23 -9.91 -1.74
CA GLU A 23 17.30 -9.18 -2.59
C GLU A 23 15.96 -8.91 -1.87
N THR A 24 15.42 -9.92 -1.18
CA THR A 24 14.19 -9.77 -0.39
C THR A 24 14.39 -8.73 0.71
N MET A 25 15.45 -8.86 1.53
CA MET A 25 15.74 -7.88 2.59
C MET A 25 15.97 -6.46 2.05
N ALA A 26 16.48 -6.32 0.83
CA ALA A 26 16.70 -5.03 0.20
C ALA A 26 15.40 -4.39 -0.34
N THR A 27 14.39 -5.20 -0.69
CA THR A 27 13.21 -4.75 -1.43
C THR A 27 11.89 -4.82 -0.66
N THR A 28 11.84 -5.55 0.45
CA THR A 28 10.63 -5.73 1.27
C THR A 28 10.78 -5.12 2.66
N ASP A 29 9.65 -4.78 3.28
CA ASP A 29 9.55 -4.40 4.69
C ASP A 29 9.60 -5.65 5.59
N GLY A 30 10.42 -5.61 6.64
CA GLY A 30 10.70 -6.77 7.49
C GLY A 30 9.53 -7.23 8.36
N LEU A 31 8.56 -6.35 8.67
CA LEU A 31 7.40 -6.70 9.49
C LEU A 31 6.26 -7.24 8.64
N THR A 32 5.98 -6.59 7.51
CA THR A 32 4.77 -6.80 6.71
C THR A 32 5.01 -7.67 5.48
N GLY A 33 6.26 -7.82 5.03
CA GLY A 33 6.61 -8.51 3.79
C GLY A 33 6.16 -7.77 2.52
N LEU A 34 5.60 -6.57 2.63
CA LEU A 34 5.26 -5.72 1.50
C LEU A 34 6.51 -5.11 0.86
N THR A 35 6.37 -4.52 -0.31
CA THR A 35 7.41 -3.66 -0.89
C THR A 35 7.78 -2.56 0.10
N ASN A 36 9.08 -2.33 0.34
CA ASN A 36 9.49 -1.23 1.22
C ASN A 36 9.38 0.14 0.51
N HIS A 37 9.41 1.22 1.30
CA HIS A 37 9.32 2.58 0.79
C HIS A 37 10.31 2.88 -0.35
N ARG A 38 11.58 2.47 -0.22
CA ARG A 38 12.61 2.73 -1.22
C ARG A 38 12.29 2.09 -2.56
N THR A 39 11.96 0.80 -2.55
CA THR A 39 11.64 0.05 -3.77
C THR A 39 10.30 0.51 -4.37
N PHE A 40 9.34 0.91 -3.54
CA PHE A 40 8.09 1.51 -4.01
C PHE A 40 8.34 2.77 -4.83
N GLN A 41 9.17 3.70 -4.34
CA GLN A 41 9.49 4.95 -5.07
C GLN A 41 10.11 4.70 -6.44
N GLN A 42 10.97 3.68 -6.55
CA GLN A 42 11.59 3.27 -7.80
C GLN A 42 10.54 2.71 -8.78
N ARG A 43 9.78 1.70 -8.34
CA ARG A 43 8.76 1.07 -9.18
C ARG A 43 7.67 2.04 -9.62
N PHE A 44 7.34 3.03 -8.78
CA PHE A 44 6.39 4.06 -9.15
C PHE A 44 6.90 4.94 -10.29
N ALA A 45 8.17 5.36 -10.24
CA ALA A 45 8.78 6.10 -11.35
C ALA A 45 8.75 5.29 -12.65
N ASP A 46 9.18 4.02 -12.59
CA ASP A 46 9.21 3.12 -13.77
C ASP A 46 7.81 2.90 -14.35
N MET A 47 6.79 2.80 -13.51
CA MET A 47 5.41 2.59 -13.95
C MET A 47 4.83 3.85 -14.60
N LEU A 48 5.09 5.04 -14.06
CA LEU A 48 4.67 6.30 -14.68
C LEU A 48 5.36 6.54 -16.02
N GLU A 49 6.64 6.22 -16.14
CA GLU A 49 7.35 6.35 -17.43
C GLU A 49 6.74 5.44 -18.50
N ARG A 50 6.46 4.17 -18.14
CA ARG A 50 5.77 3.23 -19.04
C ARG A 50 4.37 3.72 -19.39
N ALA A 51 3.61 4.19 -18.40
CA ALA A 51 2.26 4.70 -18.61
C ALA A 51 2.23 5.92 -19.55
N ALA A 52 3.15 6.87 -19.35
CA ALA A 52 3.31 8.04 -20.21
C ALA A 52 3.66 7.65 -21.66
N ARG A 53 4.51 6.63 -21.84
CA ARG A 53 4.92 6.14 -23.17
C ARG A 53 3.80 5.41 -23.91
N HIS A 54 3.01 4.60 -23.20
CA HIS A 54 2.02 3.70 -23.79
C HIS A 54 0.57 4.21 -23.68
N GLY A 55 0.36 5.38 -23.06
CA GLY A 55 -0.96 5.96 -22.86
C GLY A 55 -1.81 5.19 -21.84
N HIS A 56 -1.17 4.45 -20.92
CA HIS A 56 -1.87 3.74 -19.85
C HIS A 56 -2.17 4.67 -18.67
N ARG A 57 -3.13 4.24 -17.86
CA ARG A 57 -3.55 4.95 -16.64
C ARG A 57 -2.99 4.22 -15.43
N VAL A 58 -2.57 5.00 -14.44
CA VAL A 58 -2.01 4.50 -13.18
C VAL A 58 -2.75 5.16 -12.05
N ALA A 59 -3.05 4.44 -10.98
CA ALA A 59 -3.62 5.04 -9.78
C ALA A 59 -2.74 4.77 -8.56
N LEU A 60 -2.59 5.79 -7.72
CA LEU A 60 -1.97 5.72 -6.41
C LEU A 60 -3.06 5.73 -5.34
N LEU A 61 -2.99 4.74 -4.46
CA LEU A 61 -3.75 4.70 -3.20
C LEU A 61 -2.75 4.95 -2.08
N LEU A 62 -3.04 5.92 -1.22
CA LEU A 62 -2.38 6.07 0.08
C LEU A 62 -3.38 5.70 1.17
N CYS A 63 -2.99 4.75 2.02
CA CYS A 63 -3.83 4.19 3.07
C CYS A 63 -3.21 4.44 4.44
N ASP A 64 -4.05 4.67 5.45
CA ASP A 64 -3.63 4.84 6.84
C ASP A 64 -4.59 4.14 7.77
N VAL A 65 -4.04 3.38 8.72
CA VAL A 65 -4.83 2.66 9.72
C VAL A 65 -5.39 3.65 10.74
N ASP A 66 -6.71 3.77 10.78
CA ASP A 66 -7.39 4.74 11.62
C ASP A 66 -7.10 4.49 13.10
N HIS A 67 -6.67 5.54 13.79
CA HIS A 67 -6.41 5.52 15.23
C HIS A 67 -5.33 4.51 15.67
N PHE A 68 -4.36 4.17 14.81
CA PHE A 68 -3.32 3.19 15.12
C PHE A 68 -2.53 3.50 16.40
N LYS A 69 -2.22 4.78 16.66
CA LYS A 69 -1.64 5.19 17.94
C LYS A 69 -2.46 4.73 19.16
N LYS A 70 -3.79 4.86 19.13
CA LYS A 70 -4.67 4.39 20.22
C LYS A 70 -4.63 2.87 20.37
N VAL A 71 -4.44 2.13 19.27
CA VAL A 71 -4.24 0.68 19.33
C VAL A 71 -2.97 0.37 20.12
N ASN A 72 -1.85 1.01 19.77
CA ASN A 72 -0.59 0.82 20.49
C ASN A 72 -0.70 1.21 21.96
N ASP A 73 -1.31 2.36 22.25
CA ASP A 73 -1.45 2.87 23.62
C ASP A 73 -2.32 1.93 24.49
N ASN A 74 -3.37 1.32 23.91
CA ASN A 74 -4.31 0.47 24.65
C ASN A 74 -3.91 -1.02 24.69
N PHE A 75 -3.28 -1.54 23.65
CA PHE A 75 -3.01 -2.99 23.49
C PHE A 75 -1.51 -3.32 23.41
N GLY A 76 -0.64 -2.32 23.34
CA GLY A 76 0.80 -2.48 23.22
C GLY A 76 1.27 -2.72 21.79
N HIS A 77 2.56 -2.46 21.55
CA HIS A 77 3.21 -2.62 20.25
C HIS A 77 3.07 -4.02 19.63
N PRO A 78 3.12 -5.15 20.37
CA PRO A 78 2.94 -6.47 19.76
C PRO A 78 1.59 -6.63 19.04
N ILE A 79 0.51 -6.05 19.60
CA ILE A 79 -0.82 -6.07 18.96
C ILE A 79 -0.88 -5.09 17.80
N GLY A 80 -0.24 -3.92 17.91
CA GLY A 80 -0.09 -3.00 16.78
C GLY A 80 0.65 -3.65 15.60
N ASP A 81 1.73 -4.38 15.86
CA ASP A 81 2.46 -5.13 14.84
C ASP A 81 1.57 -6.20 14.18
N GLU A 82 0.74 -6.88 14.96
CA GLU A 82 -0.22 -7.85 14.40
C GLU A 82 -1.27 -7.17 13.52
N VAL A 83 -1.80 -6.01 13.92
CA VAL A 83 -2.66 -5.19 13.07
C VAL A 83 -1.98 -4.88 11.73
N LEU A 84 -0.72 -4.44 11.75
CA LEU A 84 0.01 -4.12 10.53
C LEU A 84 0.22 -5.35 9.63
N ARG A 85 0.50 -6.52 10.21
CA ARG A 85 0.60 -7.78 9.44
C ARG A 85 -0.71 -8.16 8.79
N ARG A 86 -1.84 -8.01 9.51
CA ARG A 86 -3.17 -8.36 8.99
C ARG A 86 -3.62 -7.40 7.90
N VAL A 87 -3.38 -6.10 8.08
CA VAL A 87 -3.61 -5.08 7.04
C VAL A 87 -2.76 -5.37 5.80
N ALA A 88 -1.47 -5.66 5.98
CA ALA A 88 -0.58 -6.00 4.89
C ALA A 88 -1.04 -7.21 4.09
N ARG A 89 -1.57 -8.24 4.76
CA ARG A 89 -2.13 -9.42 4.10
C ARG A 89 -3.33 -9.06 3.21
N VAL A 90 -4.24 -8.21 3.68
CA VAL A 90 -5.35 -7.71 2.85
C VAL A 90 -4.82 -6.97 1.62
N LEU A 91 -3.80 -6.12 1.80
CA LEU A 91 -3.15 -5.37 0.71
C LEU A 91 -2.41 -6.27 -0.28
N GLN A 92 -2.05 -7.50 0.09
CA GLN A 92 -1.49 -8.50 -0.84
C GLN A 92 -2.56 -9.28 -1.60
N GLU A 93 -3.69 -9.59 -0.94
CA GLU A 93 -4.73 -10.49 -1.48
C GLU A 93 -5.77 -9.76 -2.34
N VAL A 94 -6.08 -8.49 -2.04
CA VAL A 94 -7.15 -7.73 -2.72
C VAL A 94 -6.71 -7.19 -4.09
N PRO A 95 -5.54 -6.52 -4.23
CA PRO A 95 -5.04 -6.08 -5.53
C PRO A 95 -4.62 -7.24 -6.43
N ARG A 96 -4.44 -6.97 -7.73
CA ARG A 96 -3.96 -7.98 -8.69
C ARG A 96 -2.46 -8.19 -8.52
N LYS A 97 -1.94 -9.31 -9.02
CA LYS A 97 -0.50 -9.62 -8.99
C LYS A 97 0.40 -8.57 -9.64
N ILE A 98 -0.13 -7.79 -10.58
CA ILE A 98 0.61 -6.71 -11.27
C ILE A 98 0.65 -5.42 -10.46
N ASP A 99 -0.26 -5.27 -9.50
CA ASP A 99 -0.35 -4.10 -8.63
C ASP A 99 0.71 -4.21 -7.53
N ILE A 100 1.18 -3.07 -7.03
CA ILE A 100 2.32 -3.01 -6.10
C ILE A 100 1.86 -2.46 -4.75
N PRO A 101 1.55 -3.33 -3.78
CA PRO A 101 1.37 -2.92 -2.39
C PRO A 101 2.72 -2.69 -1.70
N ALA A 102 2.76 -1.68 -0.85
CA ALA A 102 3.96 -1.24 -0.15
C ALA A 102 3.65 -0.74 1.26
N ARG A 103 4.61 -0.93 2.16
CA ARG A 103 4.64 -0.18 3.43
C ARG A 103 5.34 1.14 3.17
N TYR A 104 4.57 2.23 3.27
CA TYR A 104 5.02 3.57 2.91
C TYR A 104 5.64 4.30 4.10
N GLY A 105 5.08 4.09 5.30
CA GLY A 105 5.52 4.69 6.55
C GLY A 105 5.32 3.73 7.74
N GLY A 106 5.20 4.27 8.95
CA GLY A 106 5.01 3.48 10.17
C GLY A 106 3.70 2.69 10.16
N GLU A 107 2.59 3.40 10.01
CA GLU A 107 1.21 2.90 9.92
C GLU A 107 0.56 3.19 8.54
N GLU A 108 1.36 3.73 7.62
CA GLU A 108 0.95 4.15 6.29
C GLU A 108 1.34 3.12 5.23
N PHE A 109 0.41 2.86 4.32
CA PHE A 109 0.57 1.93 3.22
C PHE A 109 0.31 2.65 1.90
N ALA A 110 0.85 2.09 0.82
CA ALA A 110 0.56 2.54 -0.52
C ALA A 110 0.22 1.35 -1.42
N VAL A 111 -0.68 1.55 -2.37
CA VAL A 111 -0.93 0.59 -3.45
C VAL A 111 -0.85 1.33 -4.76
N LEU A 112 0.00 0.83 -5.65
CA LEU A 112 0.15 1.36 -6.99
C LEU A 112 -0.55 0.41 -7.96
N LEU A 113 -1.60 0.90 -8.63
CA LEU A 113 -2.43 0.13 -9.55
C LEU A 113 -2.09 0.46 -10.99
N ASP A 114 -1.85 -0.58 -11.79
CA ASP A 114 -1.51 -0.43 -13.21
C ASP A 114 -2.73 -0.62 -14.13
N ASN A 115 -2.80 0.15 -15.20
CA ASN A 115 -3.86 0.10 -16.20
C ASN A 115 -5.29 0.16 -15.60
N VAL A 116 -5.54 1.17 -14.77
CA VAL A 116 -6.86 1.45 -14.18
C VAL A 116 -7.23 2.92 -14.24
N ASP A 117 -8.51 3.22 -14.43
CA ASP A 117 -9.05 4.56 -14.23
C ASP A 117 -9.36 4.85 -12.74
N VAL A 118 -9.76 6.09 -12.44
CA VAL A 118 -10.05 6.54 -11.07
C VAL A 118 -11.25 5.80 -10.45
N ALA A 119 -12.24 5.39 -11.24
CA ALA A 119 -13.42 4.70 -10.74
C ALA A 119 -13.07 3.24 -10.37
N GLN A 120 -12.29 2.57 -11.21
CA GLN A 120 -11.74 1.24 -10.95
C GLN A 120 -10.79 1.28 -9.73
N ALA A 121 -9.93 2.28 -9.64
CA ALA A 121 -9.05 2.47 -8.50
C ALA A 121 -9.84 2.67 -7.19
N LYS A 122 -10.88 3.50 -7.22
CA LYS A 122 -11.79 3.70 -6.08
C LYS A 122 -12.49 2.39 -5.69
N ALA A 123 -12.92 1.58 -6.65
CA ALA A 123 -13.53 0.28 -6.37
C ALA A 123 -12.56 -0.70 -5.69
N VAL A 124 -11.29 -0.71 -6.10
CA VAL A 124 -10.24 -1.50 -5.41
C VAL A 124 -10.01 -0.96 -3.99
N ALA A 125 -9.87 0.35 -3.83
CA ALA A 125 -9.73 0.98 -2.52
C ALA A 125 -10.90 0.66 -1.57
N GLU A 126 -12.14 0.70 -2.04
CA GLU A 126 -13.32 0.37 -1.24
C GLU A 126 -13.32 -1.10 -0.81
N ARG A 127 -12.89 -2.01 -1.70
CA ARG A 127 -12.72 -3.42 -1.35
C ARG A 127 -11.69 -3.60 -0.25
N ILE A 128 -10.53 -2.95 -0.35
CA ILE A 128 -9.48 -3.00 0.69
C ILE A 128 -10.05 -2.51 2.02
N ARG A 129 -10.69 -1.33 2.02
CA ARG A 129 -11.30 -0.74 3.21
C ARG A 129 -12.32 -1.66 3.87
N ILE A 130 -13.21 -2.27 3.08
CA ILE A 130 -14.22 -3.20 3.57
C ILE A 130 -13.57 -4.44 4.19
N GLU A 131 -12.59 -5.05 3.53
CA GLU A 131 -11.90 -6.23 4.06
C GLU A 131 -11.12 -5.92 5.35
N ILE A 132 -10.47 -4.75 5.44
CA ILE A 132 -9.81 -4.32 6.68
C ILE A 132 -10.82 -4.07 7.80
N SER A 133 -11.97 -3.45 7.50
CA SER A 133 -13.02 -3.21 8.49
C SER A 133 -13.65 -4.48 9.07
N ARG A 134 -13.48 -5.62 8.37
CA ARG A 134 -13.93 -6.95 8.81
C ARG A 134 -12.88 -7.68 9.64
N LEU A 135 -11.67 -7.15 9.76
CA LEU A 135 -10.64 -7.76 10.60
C LEU A 135 -11.06 -7.69 12.07
N VAL A 136 -11.01 -8.85 12.71
CA VAL A 136 -11.13 -9.00 14.15
C VAL A 136 -9.86 -9.68 14.64
N ILE A 137 -9.20 -9.05 15.60
CA ILE A 137 -8.01 -9.58 16.27
C ILE A 137 -8.41 -9.87 17.70
N GLU A 138 -8.37 -11.14 18.07
CA GLU A 138 -8.61 -11.57 19.45
C GLU A 138 -7.44 -11.14 20.34
N THR A 139 -7.74 -10.41 21.41
CA THR A 139 -6.74 -9.96 22.39
C THR A 139 -7.18 -10.32 23.79
N GLU A 140 -6.26 -10.27 24.76
CA GLU A 140 -6.58 -10.50 26.17
C GLU A 140 -7.61 -9.48 26.73
N LYS A 141 -7.74 -8.31 26.09
CA LYS A 141 -8.68 -7.25 26.47
C LYS A 141 -10.01 -7.32 25.69
N GLY A 142 -10.20 -8.37 24.89
CA GLY A 142 -11.36 -8.56 24.01
C GLY A 142 -11.03 -8.35 22.52
N PRO A 143 -12.02 -8.53 21.63
CA PRO A 143 -11.84 -8.39 20.19
C PRO A 143 -11.53 -6.94 19.80
N LEU A 144 -10.48 -6.76 19.00
CA LEU A 144 -10.08 -5.48 18.41
C LEU A 144 -10.45 -5.45 16.93
N SER A 145 -11.12 -4.39 16.51
CA SER A 145 -11.36 -4.06 15.10
C SER A 145 -10.70 -2.74 14.75
N VAL A 146 -10.25 -2.64 13.49
CA VAL A 146 -9.61 -1.45 12.94
C VAL A 146 -10.29 -1.07 11.62
N THR A 147 -10.18 0.20 11.26
CA THR A 147 -10.59 0.70 9.94
C THR A 147 -9.42 1.39 9.27
N GLU A 148 -9.56 1.73 8.00
CA GLU A 148 -8.58 2.55 7.30
C GLU A 148 -9.25 3.70 6.55
N SER A 149 -8.49 4.78 6.40
CA SER A 149 -8.81 5.87 5.49
C SER A 149 -7.91 5.76 4.26
N VAL A 150 -8.47 6.06 3.08
CA VAL A 150 -7.75 5.94 1.79
C VAL A 150 -7.90 7.20 0.96
N GLY A 151 -6.78 7.72 0.46
CA GLY A 151 -6.72 8.78 -0.53
C GLY A 151 -6.31 8.23 -1.90
N VAL A 152 -6.97 8.69 -2.97
CA VAL A 152 -6.74 8.18 -4.34
C VAL A 152 -6.41 9.33 -5.29
N ALA A 153 -5.36 9.15 -6.11
CA ALA A 153 -5.02 10.02 -7.23
C ALA A 153 -4.66 9.19 -8.47
N ALA A 154 -5.08 9.62 -9.65
CA ALA A 154 -4.88 8.91 -10.91
C ALA A 154 -4.03 9.70 -11.93
N PHE A 155 -3.05 9.05 -12.55
CA PHE A 155 -2.37 9.52 -13.74
C PHE A 155 -3.21 9.26 -15.00
N PRO A 156 -3.30 10.20 -15.95
CA PRO A 156 -2.70 11.54 -15.93
C PRO A 156 -3.63 12.64 -15.36
N ASP A 157 -4.89 12.30 -15.04
CA ASP A 157 -5.95 13.28 -14.74
C ASP A 157 -5.65 14.10 -13.48
N ASP A 158 -5.17 13.43 -12.44
CA ASP A 158 -4.76 14.01 -11.16
C ASP A 158 -3.26 14.29 -11.12
N GLY A 159 -2.52 14.30 -12.22
CA GLY A 159 -1.10 14.68 -12.21
C GLY A 159 -0.29 13.90 -13.23
N ARG A 160 0.79 14.54 -13.71
CA ARG A 160 1.67 13.96 -14.74
C ARG A 160 3.03 13.51 -14.22
N ASP A 161 3.29 13.71 -12.94
CA ASP A 161 4.52 13.33 -12.28
C ASP A 161 4.22 12.71 -10.91
N ARG A 162 5.21 11.97 -10.41
CA ARG A 162 5.10 11.23 -9.14
C ARG A 162 4.80 12.13 -7.95
N ALA A 163 5.45 13.30 -7.86
CA ALA A 163 5.33 14.18 -6.70
C ALA A 163 3.91 14.73 -6.60
N THR A 164 3.35 15.22 -7.71
CA THR A 164 1.97 15.70 -7.79
C THR A 164 0.95 14.62 -7.42
N LEU A 165 1.14 13.38 -7.87
CA LEU A 165 0.23 12.28 -7.53
C LEU A 165 0.28 11.91 -6.04
N ILE A 166 1.48 11.86 -5.44
CA ILE A 166 1.66 11.62 -4.00
C ILE A 166 0.98 12.75 -3.21
N GLU A 167 1.24 14.00 -3.54
CA GLU A 167 0.63 15.16 -2.87
C GLU A 167 -0.90 15.10 -2.91
N ARG A 168 -1.48 14.81 -4.07
CA ARG A 168 -2.94 14.78 -4.23
C ARG A 168 -3.60 13.59 -3.56
N ALA A 169 -2.95 12.41 -3.59
CA ALA A 169 -3.41 11.26 -2.82
C ALA A 169 -3.33 11.53 -1.32
N ASP A 170 -2.27 12.20 -0.83
CA ASP A 170 -2.12 12.57 0.57
C ASP A 170 -3.18 13.58 1.02
N LEU A 171 -3.44 14.61 0.22
CA LEU A 171 -4.52 15.56 0.50
C LEU A 171 -5.90 14.89 0.51
N ALA A 172 -6.14 13.92 -0.36
CA ALA A 172 -7.36 13.12 -0.37
C ALA A 172 -7.47 12.22 0.88
N LEU A 173 -6.37 11.59 1.30
CA LEU A 173 -6.29 10.82 2.53
C LEU A 173 -6.53 11.69 3.77
N TYR A 174 -5.91 12.86 3.82
CA TYR A 174 -6.14 13.86 4.85
C TYR A 174 -7.64 14.24 4.91
N HIS A 175 -8.26 14.48 3.76
CA HIS A 175 -9.70 14.75 3.68
C HIS A 175 -10.55 13.57 4.21
N ALA A 176 -10.19 12.33 3.87
CA ALA A 176 -10.84 11.14 4.40
C ALA A 176 -10.79 11.08 5.93
N LYS A 177 -9.61 11.34 6.52
CA LYS A 177 -9.41 11.38 7.97
C LYS A 177 -10.22 12.47 8.67
N HIS A 178 -10.41 13.63 8.03
CA HIS A 178 -11.10 14.78 8.63
C HIS A 178 -12.61 14.77 8.40
N THR A 179 -13.11 14.03 7.42
CA THR A 179 -14.55 13.95 7.13
C THR A 179 -15.24 12.76 7.79
N GLY A 180 -14.52 11.95 8.58
CA GLY A 180 -15.10 10.91 9.43
C GLY A 180 -14.42 9.56 9.35
N ARG A 181 -13.24 9.45 8.71
CA ARG A 181 -12.44 8.21 8.61
C ARG A 181 -13.21 7.07 7.92
N ASN A 182 -12.64 5.86 7.92
CA ASN A 182 -13.23 4.65 7.35
C ASN A 182 -13.87 4.91 5.98
N ARG A 183 -13.13 5.53 5.07
CA ARG A 183 -13.65 5.92 3.74
C ARG A 183 -12.54 6.08 2.72
N VAL A 184 -12.95 5.98 1.46
CA VAL A 184 -12.12 6.31 0.31
C VAL A 184 -12.51 7.69 -0.21
N VAL A 185 -11.52 8.55 -0.41
CA VAL A 185 -11.70 9.85 -1.06
C VAL A 185 -10.75 9.93 -2.25
N THR A 186 -11.29 10.29 -3.40
CA THR A 186 -10.51 10.61 -4.60
C THR A 186 -10.15 12.09 -4.63
N TRP A 187 -9.04 12.45 -5.27
CA TRP A 187 -8.68 13.85 -5.45
C TRP A 187 -9.78 14.64 -6.19
N ALA A 188 -10.42 14.03 -7.18
CA ALA A 188 -11.56 14.62 -7.89
C ALA A 188 -12.71 15.02 -6.95
N GLU A 189 -13.01 14.21 -5.93
CA GLU A 189 -14.04 14.53 -4.93
C GLU A 189 -13.64 15.72 -4.05
N VAL A 190 -12.37 15.80 -3.65
CA VAL A 190 -11.85 16.96 -2.89
C VAL A 190 -12.00 18.24 -3.71
N GLN A 191 -11.70 18.20 -5.01
CA GLN A 191 -11.86 19.35 -5.90
C GLN A 191 -13.33 19.75 -6.06
N ALA A 192 -14.23 18.78 -6.26
CA ALA A 192 -15.66 19.03 -6.38
C ALA A 192 -16.26 19.69 -5.12
N GLU A 193 -15.82 19.27 -3.92
CA GLU A 193 -16.27 19.89 -2.67
C GLU A 193 -15.76 21.32 -2.50
N LYS A 194 -14.50 21.58 -2.85
CA LYS A 194 -13.93 22.95 -2.83
C LYS A 194 -14.68 23.89 -3.78
N ALA A 195 -15.00 23.42 -4.99
CA ALA A 195 -15.77 24.19 -5.96
C ALA A 195 -17.18 24.55 -5.44
N LYS A 196 -17.86 23.63 -4.73
CA LYS A 196 -19.17 23.89 -4.12
C LYS A 196 -19.13 24.90 -2.98
N LYS A 197 -18.05 24.94 -2.19
CA LYS A 197 -17.90 25.91 -1.09
C LYS A 197 -17.49 27.31 -1.57
N ALA A 198 -16.97 27.42 -2.79
CA ALA A 198 -16.58 28.68 -3.41
C ALA A 198 -17.71 29.31 -4.26
N SER A 199 -18.83 28.59 -4.44
CA SER A 199 -20.05 29.06 -5.10
C SER A 199 -21.10 29.47 -4.07
#